data_AF-A0A943B6B3-F1
#
_entry.id   AF-A0A943B6B3-F1
#
_cell.length_a   1.000
_cell.length_b   1.000
_cell.length_c   1.000
_cell.angle_alpha   90.00
_cell.angle_beta   90.00
_cell.angle_gamma   90.00
#
_symmetry.space_group_name_H-M   'P 1'
#
loop_
_entity.id
_entity.type
_entity.pdbx_description
1 polymer ?
#
loop_
_entity_poly.entity_id
_entity_poly.type
_entity_poly.pdbx_seq_one_letter_code
_entity_poly.pdbx_strand_id
1 'polypeptide(L)'
;MTDQTSHENVVHGAKIPRTDMPCQPAAERVKNFREVTLGYTPDMARAEASRCLQCKKPLCRTGCPVEVRIPEFIDRILQDDLAEAYRILRSTNSLPAVCGRVCPQEKQCEGSCILGRKGEPVAIGRLERYVADAALAGACESLAPESADCARPRPDLKVACLGSGPSSLTCAGYLAGQGIKVTVFEGLHEPGGVLVYGIPAFRLPKDVVRRELDKLRALDVDIRTNWVGG
;
A
#
# COMPACT_ATOMS: atom_id res chain seq x y z
N MET A 1 6.64 -17.19 -35.14
CA MET A 1 6.25 -15.80 -35.47
C MET A 1 6.64 -14.95 -34.28
N THR A 2 7.51 -14.02 -34.54
CA THR A 2 8.24 -13.14 -33.62
C THR A 2 7.29 -12.19 -32.90
N ASP A 3 7.26 -12.27 -31.57
CA ASP A 3 6.89 -11.11 -30.76
C ASP A 3 8.10 -10.78 -29.87
N GLN A 4 9.02 -10.03 -30.45
CA GLN A 4 10.01 -9.29 -29.69
C GLN A 4 9.28 -8.10 -29.11
N THR A 5 8.72 -8.25 -27.91
CA THR A 5 8.36 -7.10 -27.09
C THR A 5 9.62 -6.28 -26.90
N SER A 6 9.68 -5.16 -27.60
CA SER A 6 10.74 -4.16 -27.48
C SER A 6 10.77 -3.67 -26.03
N HIS A 7 11.61 -4.28 -25.21
CA HIS A 7 11.98 -3.70 -23.93
C HIS A 7 12.70 -2.39 -24.25
N GLU A 8 11.98 -1.27 -24.19
CA GLU A 8 12.63 0.02 -24.00
C GLU A 8 13.59 -0.13 -22.83
N ASN A 9 14.85 0.27 -23.04
CA ASN A 9 15.88 0.15 -22.01
C ASN A 9 15.38 0.83 -20.73
N VAL A 10 15.14 0.05 -19.67
CA VAL A 10 14.74 0.56 -18.37
C VAL A 10 15.82 1.52 -17.87
N VAL A 11 15.48 2.81 -17.76
CA VAL A 11 16.41 3.84 -17.29
C VAL A 11 16.20 4.08 -15.80
N HIS A 12 17.26 3.86 -15.03
CA HIS A 12 17.36 4.26 -13.63
C HIS A 12 18.26 5.48 -13.47
N GLY A 13 18.04 6.25 -12.41
CA GLY A 13 18.79 7.46 -12.09
C GLY A 13 18.62 8.62 -13.10
N ALA A 14 17.45 8.73 -13.70
CA ALA A 14 17.12 9.86 -14.56
C ALA A 14 17.28 11.19 -13.82
N LYS A 15 17.98 12.15 -14.46
CA LYS A 15 18.24 13.49 -13.91
C LYS A 15 17.14 14.47 -14.31
N ILE A 16 15.93 14.21 -13.85
CA ILE A 16 14.76 15.09 -14.04
C ILE A 16 14.38 15.73 -12.70
N PRO A 17 13.45 16.72 -12.64
CA PRO A 17 12.84 17.19 -11.41
C PRO A 17 11.94 16.14 -10.75
N ARG A 18 11.63 16.27 -9.46
CA ARG A 18 10.67 15.37 -8.81
C ARG A 18 9.30 15.57 -9.47
N THR A 19 8.61 14.48 -9.76
CA THR A 19 7.30 14.55 -10.40
C THR A 19 6.30 15.12 -9.40
N ASP A 20 5.62 16.20 -9.78
CA ASP A 20 4.63 16.83 -8.91
C ASP A 20 3.38 15.98 -8.76
N MET A 21 2.77 16.00 -7.57
CA MET A 21 1.51 15.31 -7.32
C MET A 21 0.36 16.22 -7.75
N PRO A 22 -0.49 15.80 -8.71
CA PRO A 22 -1.67 16.56 -9.08
C PRO A 22 -2.57 16.71 -7.84
N CYS A 23 -3.05 17.93 -7.62
CA CYS A 23 -3.89 18.28 -6.49
C CYS A 23 -5.15 19.01 -6.96
N GLN A 24 -6.24 18.86 -6.20
CA GLN A 24 -7.41 19.72 -6.38
C GLN A 24 -7.04 21.21 -6.24
N PRO A 25 -7.64 22.12 -7.03
CA PRO A 25 -7.49 23.55 -6.86
C PRO A 25 -7.84 24.01 -5.43
N ALA A 26 -7.09 24.98 -4.90
CA ALA A 26 -7.30 25.47 -3.54
C ALA A 26 -8.73 25.98 -3.30
N ALA A 27 -9.29 26.71 -4.26
CA ALA A 27 -10.65 27.27 -4.18
C ALA A 27 -11.75 26.20 -4.17
N GLU A 28 -11.46 24.99 -4.66
CA GLU A 28 -12.39 23.87 -4.71
C GLU A 28 -12.25 22.96 -3.49
N ARG A 29 -11.01 22.59 -3.12
CA ARG A 29 -10.75 21.62 -2.04
C ARG A 29 -11.17 22.10 -0.65
N VAL A 30 -11.35 23.41 -0.45
CA VAL A 30 -11.87 23.97 0.81
C VAL A 30 -13.39 23.79 0.96
N LYS A 31 -14.09 23.40 -0.11
CA LYS A 31 -15.56 23.26 -0.14
C LYS A 31 -16.03 21.81 -0.06
N ASN A 32 -15.12 20.84 0.05
CA ASN A 32 -15.44 19.42 0.00
C ASN A 32 -14.46 18.57 0.82
N PHE A 33 -14.79 17.30 1.03
CA PHE A 33 -13.96 16.33 1.75
C PHE A 33 -13.35 15.24 0.83
N ARG A 34 -13.33 15.47 -0.48
CA ARG A 34 -12.70 14.56 -1.45
C ARG A 34 -11.17 14.66 -1.33
N GLU A 35 -10.48 13.61 -1.73
CA GLU A 35 -9.01 13.52 -1.61
C GLU A 35 -8.29 14.67 -2.30
N VAL A 36 -7.43 15.39 -1.59
CA VAL A 36 -6.73 16.56 -2.17
C VAL A 36 -5.73 16.13 -3.24
N THR A 37 -4.98 15.05 -3.00
CA THR A 37 -3.98 14.49 -3.91
C THR A 37 -4.63 13.44 -4.81
N LEU A 38 -4.52 13.64 -6.13
CA LEU A 38 -5.28 12.85 -7.11
C LEU A 38 -4.58 11.55 -7.53
N GLY A 39 -3.32 11.37 -7.14
CA GLY A 39 -2.50 10.22 -7.54
C GLY A 39 -1.74 10.47 -8.84
N TYR A 40 -0.85 9.54 -9.18
CA TYR A 40 -0.09 9.58 -10.43
C TYR A 40 -0.83 8.87 -11.56
N THR A 41 -0.67 9.40 -12.77
CA THR A 41 -0.91 8.63 -13.99
C THR A 41 0.23 7.64 -14.23
N PRO A 42 0.07 6.65 -15.14
CA PRO A 42 1.14 5.72 -15.48
C PRO A 42 2.43 6.42 -15.94
N ASP A 43 2.33 7.46 -16.77
CA ASP A 43 3.50 8.20 -17.26
C ASP A 43 4.21 8.96 -16.14
N MET A 44 3.45 9.56 -15.22
CA MET A 44 4.01 10.24 -14.04
C MET A 44 4.68 9.25 -13.11
N ALA A 45 4.08 8.07 -12.90
CA ALA A 45 4.67 7.03 -12.08
C ALA A 45 5.96 6.48 -12.69
N ARG A 46 6.00 6.24 -14.01
CA ARG A 46 7.23 5.86 -14.74
C ARG A 46 8.30 6.94 -14.64
N ALA A 47 7.95 8.20 -14.90
CA ALA A 47 8.88 9.32 -14.77
C ALA A 47 9.48 9.38 -13.36
N GLU A 48 8.65 9.32 -12.31
CA GLU A 48 9.14 9.34 -10.94
C GLU A 48 9.96 8.10 -10.57
N ALA A 49 9.54 6.90 -11.01
CA ALA A 49 10.25 5.66 -10.78
C ALA A 49 11.65 5.67 -11.42
N SER A 50 11.79 6.29 -12.60
CA SER A 50 13.06 6.39 -13.33
C SER A 50 14.14 7.16 -12.57
N ARG A 51 13.77 8.00 -11.60
CA ARG A 51 14.70 8.73 -10.73
C ARG A 51 15.39 7.82 -9.72
N CYS A 52 14.84 6.65 -9.42
CA CYS A 52 15.43 5.71 -8.46
C CYS A 52 16.80 5.27 -8.96
N LEU A 53 17.81 5.36 -8.07
CA LEU A 53 19.19 5.03 -8.39
C LEU A 53 19.51 3.53 -8.34
N GLN A 54 18.55 2.69 -7.95
CA GLN A 54 18.77 1.26 -7.65
C GLN A 54 20.00 1.06 -6.74
N CYS A 55 19.99 1.74 -5.59
CA CYS A 55 21.13 1.80 -4.68
C CYS A 55 21.52 0.40 -4.18
N LYS A 56 22.79 0.01 -4.33
CA LYS A 56 23.33 -1.26 -3.78
C LYS A 56 23.08 -1.42 -2.28
N LYS A 57 23.14 -0.32 -1.53
CA LYS A 57 22.75 -0.24 -0.10
C LYS A 57 21.55 0.70 0.02
N PRO A 58 20.32 0.18 -0.04
CA PRO A 58 19.13 1.02 -0.12
C PRO A 58 18.72 1.53 1.26
N LEU A 59 19.25 2.69 1.67
CA LEU A 59 18.92 3.32 2.96
C LEU A 59 17.42 3.63 3.11
N CYS A 60 16.70 3.80 2.01
CA CYS A 60 15.24 3.94 2.02
C CYS A 60 14.52 2.74 2.65
N ARG A 61 15.08 1.51 2.55
CA ARG A 61 14.53 0.31 3.20
C ARG A 61 14.69 0.41 4.71
N THR A 62 15.88 0.76 5.20
CA THR A 62 16.15 0.97 6.63
C THR A 62 15.33 2.11 7.23
N GLY A 63 15.04 3.15 6.43
CA GLY A 63 14.16 4.25 6.84
C GLY A 63 12.66 3.88 6.89
N CYS A 64 12.27 2.73 6.36
CA CYS A 64 10.90 2.24 6.41
C CYS A 64 10.73 1.30 7.63
N PRO A 65 9.77 1.55 8.54
CA PRO A 65 9.58 0.71 9.73
C PRO A 65 9.29 -0.76 9.45
N VAL A 66 8.77 -1.10 8.28
CA VAL A 66 8.48 -2.48 7.84
C VAL A 66 9.41 -2.94 6.72
N GLU A 67 10.50 -2.22 6.50
CA GLU A 67 11.59 -2.58 5.57
C GLU A 67 11.14 -2.92 4.13
N VAL A 68 10.11 -2.22 3.64
CA VAL A 68 9.57 -2.40 2.28
C VAL A 68 10.69 -2.51 1.26
N ARG A 69 10.57 -3.47 0.34
CA ARG A 69 11.50 -3.73 -0.76
C ARG A 69 11.39 -2.65 -1.84
N ILE A 70 11.78 -1.43 -1.47
CA ILE A 70 11.54 -0.19 -2.22
C ILE A 70 12.18 -0.19 -3.60
N PRO A 71 13.50 -0.44 -3.75
CA PRO A 71 14.10 -0.51 -5.09
C PRO A 71 13.41 -1.53 -5.99
N GLU A 72 13.01 -2.68 -5.43
CA GLU A 72 12.46 -3.79 -6.20
C GLU A 72 11.06 -3.49 -6.74
N PHE A 73 10.13 -2.95 -5.94
CA PHE A 73 8.81 -2.61 -6.48
C PHE A 73 8.88 -1.42 -7.47
N ILE A 74 9.80 -0.47 -7.25
CA ILE A 74 9.98 0.67 -8.17
C ILE A 74 10.54 0.20 -9.51
N ASP A 75 11.44 -0.78 -9.52
CA ASP A 75 11.93 -1.42 -10.74
C ASP A 75 10.79 -2.05 -11.54
N ARG A 76 9.86 -2.74 -10.87
CA ARG A 76 8.67 -3.31 -11.51
C ARG A 76 7.75 -2.27 -12.15
N ILE A 77 7.62 -1.06 -11.56
CA ILE A 77 6.86 0.04 -12.18
C ILE A 77 7.47 0.42 -13.54
N LEU A 78 8.80 0.46 -13.64
CA LEU A 78 9.47 0.78 -14.91
C LEU A 78 9.36 -0.32 -15.96
N GLN A 79 9.19 -1.56 -15.52
CA GLN A 79 8.95 -2.73 -16.38
C GLN A 79 7.46 -2.90 -16.75
N ASP A 80 6.60 -1.96 -16.33
CA ASP A 80 5.13 -2.03 -16.50
C ASP A 80 4.49 -3.27 -15.85
N ASP A 81 5.14 -3.85 -14.86
CA ASP A 81 4.67 -5.04 -14.13
C ASP A 81 4.07 -4.64 -12.76
N LEU A 82 2.88 -4.06 -12.80
CA LEU A 82 2.20 -3.59 -11.58
C LEU A 82 1.74 -4.72 -10.66
N ALA A 83 1.50 -5.92 -11.21
CA ALA A 83 1.12 -7.09 -10.43
C ALA A 83 2.28 -7.53 -9.53
N GLU A 84 3.48 -7.69 -10.10
CA GLU A 84 4.66 -8.03 -9.32
C GLU A 84 5.08 -6.89 -8.39
N ALA A 85 4.95 -5.63 -8.83
CA ALA A 85 5.17 -4.47 -7.95
C ALA A 85 4.28 -4.53 -6.70
N TYR A 86 3.00 -4.86 -6.88
CA TYR A 86 2.05 -5.00 -5.77
C TYR A 86 2.41 -6.18 -4.87
N ARG A 87 2.78 -7.34 -5.44
CA ARG A 87 3.21 -8.52 -4.68
C ARG A 87 4.43 -8.21 -3.80
N ILE A 88 5.42 -7.50 -4.35
CA ILE A 88 6.62 -7.06 -3.60
C ILE A 88 6.25 -6.10 -2.47
N LEU A 89 5.33 -5.15 -2.69
CA LEU A 89 4.84 -4.28 -1.61
C LEU A 89 4.17 -5.09 -0.50
N ARG A 90 3.27 -6.01 -0.88
CA ARG A 90 2.49 -6.85 0.02
C ARG A 90 3.32 -7.84 0.83
N SER A 91 4.50 -8.25 0.35
CA SER A 91 5.36 -9.16 1.10
C SER A 91 5.84 -8.59 2.44
N THR A 92 5.82 -7.27 2.59
CA THR A 92 6.28 -6.57 3.81
C THR A 92 5.25 -5.60 4.38
N ASN A 93 4.37 -5.03 3.55
CA ASN A 93 3.37 -4.06 3.98
C ASN A 93 1.96 -4.59 3.80
N SER A 94 1.21 -4.68 4.90
CA SER A 94 -0.17 -5.15 4.92
C SER A 94 -1.22 -4.10 4.57
N LEU A 95 -0.86 -2.83 4.36
CA LEU A 95 -1.80 -1.76 4.02
C LEU A 95 -1.17 -0.69 3.09
N PRO A 96 -0.61 -1.06 1.92
CA PRO A 96 0.14 -0.11 1.08
C PRO A 96 -0.71 1.07 0.57
N ALA A 97 -1.99 0.85 0.26
CA ALA A 97 -2.91 1.91 -0.15
C ALA A 97 -3.15 2.95 0.96
N VAL A 98 -3.00 2.55 2.23
CA VAL A 98 -3.09 3.46 3.39
C VAL A 98 -1.73 4.11 3.64
N CYS A 99 -0.67 3.32 3.76
CA CYS A 99 0.69 3.78 4.07
C CYS A 99 1.20 4.83 3.07
N GLY A 100 0.99 4.60 1.77
CA GLY A 100 1.37 5.54 0.71
C GLY A 100 0.69 6.92 0.83
N ARG A 101 -0.45 7.00 1.54
CA ARG A 101 -1.20 8.25 1.80
C ARG A 101 -0.83 8.94 3.11
N VAL A 102 -0.54 8.17 4.16
CA VAL A 102 -0.53 8.70 5.53
C VAL A 102 0.81 8.65 6.24
N CYS A 103 1.76 7.84 5.77
CA CYS A 103 3.10 7.82 6.36
C CYS A 103 3.75 9.20 6.29
N PRO A 104 4.51 9.64 7.32
CA PRO A 104 5.34 10.84 7.25
C PRO A 104 6.64 10.50 6.52
N GLN A 105 6.60 10.37 5.19
CA GLN A 105 7.72 9.84 4.42
C GLN A 105 9.00 10.66 4.57
N GLU A 106 8.88 11.96 4.81
CA GLU A 106 9.99 12.89 5.05
C GLU A 106 10.80 12.55 6.30
N LYS A 107 10.22 11.79 7.24
CA LYS A 107 10.89 11.27 8.45
C LYS A 107 11.21 9.76 8.36
N GLN A 108 10.92 9.14 7.22
CA GLN A 108 11.02 7.69 7.01
C GLN A 108 11.81 7.38 5.73
N CYS A 109 11.20 6.64 4.80
CA CYS A 109 11.85 6.13 3.60
C CYS A 109 12.38 7.25 2.67
N GLU A 110 11.62 8.33 2.48
CA GLU A 110 12.04 9.46 1.65
C GLU A 110 13.11 10.31 2.35
N GLY A 111 13.00 10.50 3.67
CA GLY A 111 14.03 11.15 4.49
C GLY A 111 15.38 10.41 4.47
N SER A 112 15.34 9.09 4.24
CA SER A 112 16.54 8.24 4.16
C SER A 112 17.04 8.04 2.72
N CYS A 113 16.35 8.57 1.72
CA CYS A 113 16.70 8.37 0.31
C CYS A 113 18.04 9.05 -0.03
N ILE A 114 18.98 8.32 -0.63
CA ILE A 114 20.31 8.84 -0.99
C ILE A 114 20.19 10.03 -1.96
N LEU A 115 19.22 10.00 -2.88
CA LEU A 115 18.97 11.09 -3.83
C LEU A 115 18.59 12.40 -3.10
N GLY A 116 17.90 12.30 -1.97
CA GLY A 116 17.50 13.42 -1.11
C GLY A 116 18.66 14.19 -0.47
N ARG A 117 19.89 13.64 -0.49
CA ARG A 117 21.07 14.33 0.09
C ARG A 117 21.56 15.52 -0.74
N LYS A 118 21.33 15.51 -2.05
CA LYS A 118 21.79 16.53 -3.00
C LYS A 118 20.67 17.12 -3.87
N GLY A 119 19.42 16.79 -3.55
CA GLY A 119 18.25 17.17 -4.33
C GLY A 119 16.99 16.62 -3.66
N GLU A 120 15.95 16.38 -4.45
CA GLU A 120 14.70 15.84 -3.93
C GLU A 120 14.72 14.30 -3.91
N PRO A 121 14.24 13.66 -2.84
CA PRO A 121 14.16 12.21 -2.77
C PRO A 121 13.17 11.66 -3.80
N VAL A 122 13.30 10.37 -4.12
CA VAL A 122 12.26 9.66 -4.88
C VAL A 122 10.96 9.68 -4.08
N ALA A 123 9.82 9.94 -4.73
CA ALA A 123 8.51 10.00 -4.10
C ALA A 123 7.94 8.60 -3.83
N ILE A 124 8.60 7.86 -2.94
CA ILE A 124 8.31 6.46 -2.61
C ILE A 124 6.86 6.28 -2.18
N GLY A 125 6.32 7.16 -1.31
CA GLY A 125 4.93 7.03 -0.85
C GLY A 125 3.92 7.19 -1.98
N ARG A 126 4.22 8.06 -2.96
CA ARG A 126 3.35 8.29 -4.13
C ARG A 126 3.38 7.10 -5.08
N LEU A 127 4.55 6.48 -5.27
CA LEU A 127 4.70 5.26 -6.08
C LEU A 127 4.02 4.05 -5.41
N GLU A 128 4.17 3.89 -4.09
CA GLU A 128 3.47 2.87 -3.32
C GLU A 128 1.94 3.03 -3.45
N ARG A 129 1.43 4.25 -3.30
CA ARG A 129 0.02 4.56 -3.53
C ARG A 129 -0.41 4.20 -4.96
N TYR A 130 0.35 4.60 -5.98
CA TYR A 130 0.03 4.33 -7.38
C TYR A 130 -0.12 2.82 -7.63
N VAL A 131 0.84 2.02 -7.18
CA VAL A 131 0.80 0.56 -7.34
C VAL A 131 -0.40 -0.04 -6.61
N ALA A 132 -0.65 0.40 -5.36
CA ALA A 132 -1.74 -0.14 -4.56
C ALA A 132 -3.13 0.26 -5.07
N ASP A 133 -3.28 1.45 -5.65
CA ASP A 133 -4.53 1.93 -6.24
C ASP A 133 -4.83 1.24 -7.57
N ALA A 134 -3.80 0.90 -8.35
CA ALA A 134 -3.92 0.22 -9.64
C ALA A 134 -4.05 -1.31 -9.52
N ALA A 135 -3.72 -1.89 -8.36
CA ALA A 135 -3.73 -3.34 -8.18
C ALA A 135 -5.15 -3.93 -8.31
N LEU A 136 -5.29 -4.88 -9.23
CA LEU A 136 -6.49 -5.70 -9.44
C LEU A 136 -6.35 -7.08 -8.75
N ALA A 137 -5.59 -7.15 -7.65
CA ALA A 137 -5.31 -8.40 -6.95
C ALA A 137 -6.53 -8.90 -6.18
N GLY A 138 -6.80 -10.20 -6.29
CA GLY A 138 -7.82 -10.87 -5.48
C GLY A 138 -7.49 -10.83 -3.98
N ALA A 139 -8.46 -11.16 -3.12
CA ALA A 139 -8.27 -11.17 -1.67
C ALA A 139 -7.10 -12.06 -1.24
N CYS A 140 -6.98 -13.24 -1.87
CA CYS A 140 -5.95 -14.21 -1.58
C CYS A 140 -4.54 -13.72 -1.95
N GLU A 141 -4.38 -13.28 -3.20
CA GLU A 141 -3.13 -12.71 -3.71
C GLU A 141 -2.69 -11.48 -2.90
N SER A 142 -3.65 -10.67 -2.45
CA SER A 142 -3.38 -9.49 -1.61
C SER A 142 -2.87 -9.86 -0.21
N LEU A 143 -3.48 -10.86 0.44
CA LEU A 143 -3.26 -11.14 1.87
C LEU A 143 -2.28 -12.30 2.11
N ALA A 144 -2.01 -13.12 1.09
CA ALA A 144 -1.09 -14.24 1.13
C ALA A 144 -0.18 -14.26 -0.13
N PRO A 145 0.70 -13.25 -0.30
CA PRO A 145 1.49 -13.07 -1.54
C PRO A 145 2.54 -14.16 -1.81
N GLU A 146 2.77 -15.08 -0.85
CA GLU A 146 3.66 -16.23 -0.99
C GLU A 146 2.94 -17.51 -1.43
N SER A 147 1.60 -17.50 -1.50
CA SER A 147 0.78 -18.64 -1.91
C SER A 147 -0.17 -18.22 -3.04
N ALA A 148 0.00 -18.79 -4.23
CA ALA A 148 -0.88 -18.53 -5.38
C ALA A 148 -2.35 -18.91 -5.08
N ASP A 149 -2.55 -19.87 -4.19
CA ASP A 149 -3.83 -20.30 -3.66
C ASP A 149 -3.92 -19.99 -2.17
N CYS A 150 -5.14 -19.81 -1.66
CA CYS A 150 -5.34 -19.61 -0.22
C CYS A 150 -4.95 -20.88 0.52
N ALA A 151 -4.24 -20.71 1.63
CA ALA A 151 -3.86 -21.85 2.46
C ALA A 151 -5.11 -22.64 2.84
N ARG A 152 -4.98 -23.97 2.87
CA ARG A 152 -6.08 -24.85 3.26
C ARG A 152 -6.61 -24.46 4.65
N PRO A 153 -7.94 -24.50 4.86
CA PRO A 153 -8.52 -24.20 6.16
C PRO A 153 -7.87 -25.04 7.28
N ARG A 154 -7.53 -24.38 8.39
CA ARG A 154 -7.01 -24.99 9.63
C ARG A 154 -8.07 -24.88 10.72
N PRO A 155 -9.11 -25.73 10.70
CA PRO A 155 -10.31 -25.58 11.54
C PRO A 155 -10.04 -25.78 13.04
N ASP A 156 -8.91 -26.38 13.39
CA ASP A 156 -8.38 -26.58 14.73
C ASP A 156 -7.86 -25.29 15.38
N LEU A 157 -7.52 -24.28 14.57
CA LEU A 157 -7.00 -23.00 15.04
C LEU A 157 -8.04 -21.88 14.91
N LYS A 158 -8.21 -21.11 15.99
CA LYS A 158 -9.09 -19.94 16.03
C LYS A 158 -8.38 -18.79 16.74
N VAL A 159 -8.50 -17.59 16.18
CA VAL A 159 -7.90 -16.38 16.74
C VAL A 159 -8.96 -15.28 16.86
N ALA A 160 -8.94 -14.58 17.99
CA ALA A 160 -9.75 -13.38 18.22
C ALA A 160 -8.83 -12.15 18.22
N CYS A 161 -9.19 -11.13 17.43
CA CYS A 161 -8.56 -9.81 17.47
C CYS A 161 -9.49 -8.82 18.15
N LEU A 162 -9.01 -8.08 19.15
CA LEU A 162 -9.76 -7.04 19.84
C LEU A 162 -9.43 -5.67 19.26
N GLY A 163 -10.45 -4.95 18.78
CA GLY A 163 -10.34 -3.73 17.99
C GLY A 163 -10.09 -4.01 16.51
N SER A 164 -10.56 -3.10 15.64
CA SER A 164 -10.43 -3.21 14.17
C SER A 164 -9.50 -2.15 13.56
N GLY A 165 -8.55 -1.63 14.33
CA GLY A 165 -7.52 -0.71 13.83
C GLY A 165 -6.47 -1.41 12.94
N PRO A 166 -5.52 -0.65 12.38
CA PRO A 166 -4.50 -1.17 11.44
C PRO A 166 -3.77 -2.42 11.91
N SER A 167 -3.46 -2.49 13.22
CA SER A 167 -2.79 -3.64 13.85
C SER A 167 -3.60 -4.93 13.70
N SER A 168 -4.87 -4.92 14.15
CA SER A 168 -5.74 -6.09 14.09
C SER A 168 -6.11 -6.47 12.66
N LEU A 169 -6.34 -5.50 11.77
CA LEU A 169 -6.61 -5.79 10.35
C LEU A 169 -5.41 -6.48 9.68
N THR A 170 -4.19 -6.04 10.02
CA THR A 170 -2.95 -6.69 9.56
C THR A 170 -2.84 -8.12 10.08
N CYS A 171 -3.03 -8.30 11.39
CA CYS A 171 -2.99 -9.62 12.03
C CYS A 171 -4.04 -10.57 11.42
N ALA A 172 -5.28 -10.09 11.27
CA ALA A 172 -6.37 -10.87 10.71
C ALA A 172 -6.10 -11.27 9.26
N GLY A 173 -5.62 -10.35 8.42
CA GLY A 173 -5.30 -10.65 7.03
C GLY A 173 -4.19 -11.69 6.89
N TYR A 174 -3.11 -11.53 7.65
CA TYR A 174 -2.00 -12.48 7.65
C TYR A 174 -2.46 -13.88 8.08
N LEU A 175 -3.18 -14.00 9.20
CA LEU A 175 -3.62 -15.30 9.72
C LEU A 175 -4.70 -15.95 8.84
N ALA A 176 -5.64 -15.16 8.29
CA ALA A 176 -6.64 -15.66 7.36
C ALA A 176 -6.01 -16.18 6.06
N GLY A 177 -4.98 -15.48 5.54
CA GLY A 177 -4.18 -15.97 4.42
C GLY A 177 -3.49 -17.32 4.69
N GLN A 178 -3.21 -17.62 5.97
CA GLN A 178 -2.67 -18.90 6.44
C GLN A 178 -3.75 -19.95 6.77
N GLY A 179 -5.01 -19.70 6.39
CA GLY A 179 -6.14 -20.61 6.56
C GLY A 179 -6.69 -20.68 7.99
N ILE A 180 -6.26 -19.79 8.89
CA ILE A 180 -6.74 -19.75 10.28
C ILE A 180 -8.05 -18.97 10.34
N LYS A 181 -9.04 -19.49 11.09
CA LYS A 181 -10.29 -18.77 11.35
C LYS A 181 -10.05 -17.60 12.30
N VAL A 182 -10.30 -16.38 11.83
CA VAL A 182 -10.14 -15.15 12.63
C VAL A 182 -11.50 -14.49 12.88
N THR A 183 -11.69 -13.98 14.10
CA THR A 183 -12.81 -13.10 14.45
C THR A 183 -12.28 -11.77 14.99
N VAL A 184 -12.67 -10.67 14.38
CA VAL A 184 -12.33 -9.31 14.81
C VAL A 184 -13.52 -8.72 15.56
N PHE A 185 -13.30 -8.28 16.80
CA PHE A 185 -14.33 -7.62 17.61
C PHE A 185 -14.05 -6.12 17.66
N GLU A 186 -15.06 -5.30 17.35
CA GLU A 186 -14.96 -3.84 17.28
C GLU A 186 -16.06 -3.19 18.12
N GLY A 187 -15.67 -2.23 18.96
CA GLY A 187 -16.60 -1.53 19.85
C GLY A 187 -17.54 -0.57 19.11
N LEU A 188 -17.10 0.01 18.00
CA LEU A 188 -17.87 0.95 17.19
C LEU A 188 -18.72 0.26 16.12
N HIS A 189 -19.60 1.04 15.46
CA HIS A 189 -20.57 0.56 14.47
C HIS A 189 -19.96 0.31 13.08
N GLU A 190 -18.79 0.88 12.80
CA GLU A 190 -17.98 0.61 11.60
C GLU A 190 -16.56 0.19 11.99
N PRO A 191 -15.95 -0.80 11.31
CA PRO A 191 -14.58 -1.23 11.54
C PRO A 191 -13.55 -0.34 10.83
N GLY A 192 -12.31 -0.32 11.33
CA GLY A 192 -11.18 0.41 10.76
C GLY A 192 -10.46 1.34 11.74
N GLY A 193 -11.01 1.54 12.94
CA GLY A 193 -10.43 2.38 13.99
C GLY A 193 -10.10 3.79 13.51
N VAL A 194 -8.87 4.25 13.74
CA VAL A 194 -8.41 5.59 13.33
C VAL A 194 -8.53 5.83 11.81
N LEU A 195 -8.50 4.79 10.98
CA LEU A 195 -8.65 4.92 9.52
C LEU A 195 -10.05 5.40 9.12
N VAL A 196 -11.06 5.07 9.93
CA VAL A 196 -12.46 5.47 9.71
C VAL A 196 -12.83 6.70 10.55
N TYR A 197 -12.48 6.74 11.83
CA TYR A 197 -12.94 7.80 12.73
C TYR A 197 -11.94 8.94 12.97
N GLY A 198 -10.66 8.74 12.62
CA GLY A 198 -9.61 9.73 12.88
C GLY A 198 -9.17 10.48 11.64
N ILE A 199 -8.66 9.76 10.64
CA ILE A 199 -8.07 10.37 9.44
C ILE A 199 -9.18 10.90 8.52
N PRO A 200 -9.20 12.21 8.18
CA PRO A 200 -10.24 12.78 7.32
C PRO A 200 -10.21 12.23 5.89
N ALA A 201 -11.37 12.20 5.24
CA ALA A 201 -11.54 11.67 3.88
C ALA A 201 -10.71 12.41 2.81
N PHE A 202 -10.41 13.69 3.02
CA PHE A 202 -9.57 14.47 2.11
C PHE A 202 -8.11 14.01 2.09
N ARG A 203 -7.70 13.15 3.06
CA ARG A 203 -6.36 12.54 3.15
C ARG A 203 -6.40 11.03 2.97
N LEU A 204 -7.42 10.36 3.52
CA LEU A 204 -7.62 8.91 3.38
C LEU A 204 -9.08 8.63 3.03
N PRO A 205 -9.39 8.38 1.74
CA PRO A 205 -10.74 8.05 1.32
C PRO A 205 -11.26 6.77 1.99
N LYS A 206 -12.54 6.78 2.41
CA LYS A 206 -13.12 5.67 3.18
C LYS A 206 -13.33 4.41 2.35
N ASP A 207 -13.47 4.55 1.03
CA ASP A 207 -13.50 3.45 0.07
C ASP A 207 -12.18 2.67 0.04
N VAL A 208 -11.03 3.31 0.29
CA VAL A 208 -9.73 2.62 0.42
C VAL A 208 -9.77 1.66 1.60
N VAL A 209 -10.26 2.12 2.76
CA VAL A 209 -10.38 1.28 3.97
C VAL A 209 -11.42 0.18 3.75
N ARG A 210 -12.54 0.50 3.11
CA ARG A 210 -13.60 -0.46 2.80
C ARG A 210 -13.09 -1.60 1.91
N ARG A 211 -12.32 -1.29 0.86
CA ARG A 211 -11.70 -2.31 0.00
C ARG A 211 -10.79 -3.27 0.77
N GLU A 212 -10.00 -2.77 1.72
CA GLU A 212 -9.15 -3.64 2.57
C GLU A 212 -9.98 -4.52 3.50
N LEU A 213 -11.09 -3.99 4.07
CA LEU A 213 -12.03 -4.79 4.87
C LEU A 213 -12.75 -5.85 4.04
N ASP A 214 -13.12 -5.54 2.81
CA ASP A 214 -13.81 -6.48 1.91
C ASP A 214 -12.90 -7.65 1.52
N LYS A 215 -11.58 -7.41 1.35
CA LYS A 215 -10.59 -8.49 1.18
C LYS A 215 -10.54 -9.41 2.39
N LEU A 216 -10.61 -8.88 3.62
CA LEU A 216 -10.66 -9.70 4.83
C LEU A 216 -11.93 -10.54 4.90
N ARG A 217 -13.09 -9.95 4.59
CA ARG A 217 -14.38 -10.66 4.53
C ARG A 217 -14.38 -11.77 3.48
N ALA A 218 -13.74 -11.54 2.34
CA ALA A 218 -13.57 -12.54 1.29
C ALA A 218 -12.67 -13.72 1.70
N LEU A 219 -11.91 -13.60 2.79
CA LEU A 219 -11.18 -14.70 3.43
C LEU A 219 -11.87 -15.24 4.70
N ASP A 220 -13.19 -15.07 4.81
CA ASP A 220 -14.01 -15.55 5.93
C ASP A 220 -13.59 -15.00 7.31
N VAL A 221 -12.97 -13.81 7.36
CA VAL A 221 -12.76 -13.09 8.61
C VAL A 221 -14.10 -12.55 9.12
N ASP A 222 -14.53 -13.03 10.29
CA ASP A 222 -15.76 -12.58 10.95
C ASP A 222 -15.51 -11.26 11.69
N ILE A 223 -16.11 -10.16 11.22
CA ILE A 223 -15.95 -8.83 11.84
C ILE A 223 -17.24 -8.46 12.58
N ARG A 224 -17.17 -8.41 13.91
CA ARG A 224 -18.29 -8.10 14.80
C ARG A 224 -18.18 -6.70 15.37
N THR A 225 -18.99 -5.80 14.86
CA THR A 225 -19.13 -4.42 15.35
C THR A 225 -20.09 -4.32 16.54
N ASN A 226 -20.08 -3.18 17.23
CA ASN A 226 -20.87 -2.94 18.44
C ASN A 226 -20.60 -3.98 19.54
N TRP A 227 -19.37 -4.48 19.61
CA TRP A 227 -18.93 -5.44 20.61
C TRP A 227 -17.84 -4.82 21.47
N VAL A 228 -18.18 -4.49 22.71
CA VAL A 228 -17.25 -3.92 23.69
C VAL A 228 -16.71 -5.06 24.54
N GLY A 229 -15.39 -5.23 24.56
CA GLY A 229 -14.75 -6.22 25.42
C GLY A 229 -14.82 -5.80 26.88
N GLY A 230 -15.39 -6.67 27.72
CA GLY A 230 -15.64 -6.45 29.14
C GLY A 230 -16.73 -7.36 29.65
#